data_AF-A0A2L2XMX2-F1
#
_entry.id   AF-A0A2L2XMX2-F1
#
_cell.length_a   1.000
_cell.length_b   1.000
_cell.length_c   1.000
_cell.angle_alpha   90.00
_cell.angle_beta   90.00
_cell.angle_gamma   90.00
#
_symmetry.space_group_name_H-M   'P 1'
#
loop_
_entity.id
_entity.type
_entity.pdbx_description
1 polymer ?
#
loop_
_entity_poly.entity_id
_entity_poly.type
_entity_poly.pdbx_seq_one_letter_code
_entity_poly.pdbx_strand_id
1 'polypeptide(L)'
;MSIHPSSLNSMSVTPNNEVNSSITPSACACSGNGNGAPQIVYAIGQLGTDFGTEARRDSFTQAMPPDMSLLEYLNENPYEAQSLIWTLSLDATPIYAIVPVGADASVTFDRLRAYLGDENIERISVPGVISGSVRLMSGQVVPVIIPEVRGMYSWSVPALVQSVMPQMAGTNVSEDSLRSQIEDYLNRIYYDYQNLGTTPQERALNFSATNAFQSSVAIASAAGGQRVLDSISVEKSPICRPDSDCYDVKLSFFDPENNQRSNRVFRFTIDVSHVIPVTIGQVRSWSQS
;
A
#
# COMPACT_ATOMS: atom_id res chain seq x y z
N MET A 1 -24.52 60.02 -51.40
CA MET A 1 -24.28 58.94 -50.41
C MET A 1 -23.07 58.16 -50.88
N SER A 2 -22.05 58.08 -50.01
CA SER A 2 -20.85 57.24 -50.08
C SER A 2 -21.18 55.78 -50.48
N ILE A 3 -20.30 54.89 -50.95
CA ILE A 3 -18.98 54.47 -50.43
C ILE A 3 -18.21 53.74 -51.57
N HIS A 4 -16.88 53.93 -51.63
CA HIS A 4 -15.92 53.22 -52.50
C HIS A 4 -15.70 51.74 -52.08
N PRO A 5 -15.48 50.80 -53.01
CA PRO A 5 -14.88 49.50 -52.69
C PRO A 5 -13.34 49.57 -52.85
N SER A 6 -12.65 49.27 -51.75
CA SER A 6 -11.19 49.28 -51.63
C SER A 6 -10.55 48.01 -52.19
N SER A 7 -9.48 48.22 -52.96
CA SER A 7 -8.53 47.24 -53.51
C SER A 7 -7.88 46.39 -52.42
N LEU A 8 -7.89 45.06 -52.59
CA LEU A 8 -7.05 44.12 -51.85
C LEU A 8 -5.79 43.83 -52.69
N ASN A 9 -4.68 44.42 -52.27
CA ASN A 9 -3.35 44.11 -52.79
C ASN A 9 -2.86 42.78 -52.19
N SER A 10 -2.44 41.87 -53.07
CA SER A 10 -1.65 40.68 -52.75
C SER A 10 -0.26 41.08 -52.28
N MET A 11 0.11 40.71 -51.05
CA MET A 11 1.51 40.75 -50.59
C MET A 11 2.00 39.34 -50.29
N SER A 12 2.81 38.82 -51.20
CA SER A 12 3.71 37.68 -51.01
C SER A 12 4.86 38.09 -50.09
N VAL A 13 5.07 37.37 -49.00
CA VAL A 13 6.24 37.52 -48.13
C VAL A 13 7.06 36.24 -48.17
N THR A 14 8.26 36.33 -48.74
CA THR A 14 9.35 35.36 -48.64
C THR A 14 9.90 35.30 -47.20
N PRO A 15 10.33 34.12 -46.71
CA PRO A 15 10.86 33.99 -45.36
C PRO A 15 12.30 34.52 -45.31
N ASN A 16 12.57 35.46 -44.41
CA ASN A 16 13.94 35.86 -44.08
C ASN A 16 14.37 35.19 -42.77
N ASN A 17 15.62 34.74 -42.78
CA ASN A 17 16.24 33.82 -41.85
C ASN A 17 16.64 34.50 -40.52
N GLU A 18 16.59 33.70 -39.44
CA GLU A 18 17.35 33.79 -38.17
C GLU A 18 17.16 34.98 -37.22
N VAL A 19 16.42 34.74 -36.14
CA VAL A 19 16.91 34.91 -34.75
C VAL A 19 16.35 33.74 -33.92
N ASN A 20 17.22 32.80 -33.50
CA ASN A 20 16.89 31.76 -32.53
C ASN A 20 16.63 32.40 -31.15
N SER A 21 15.39 32.78 -30.86
CA SER A 21 14.95 32.93 -29.47
C SER A 21 14.64 31.52 -28.94
N SER A 22 15.68 30.84 -28.46
CA SER A 22 15.50 29.66 -27.62
C SER A 22 14.67 30.09 -26.42
N ILE A 23 13.41 29.64 -26.38
CA ILE A 23 12.55 29.82 -25.21
C ILE A 23 13.14 28.92 -24.13
N THR A 24 13.98 29.47 -23.27
CA THR A 24 14.40 28.84 -22.02
C THR A 24 13.20 28.80 -21.09
N PRO A 25 12.67 27.62 -20.72
CA PRO A 25 11.68 27.53 -19.67
C PRO A 25 12.28 28.12 -18.39
N SER A 26 11.57 29.04 -17.77
CA SER A 26 11.90 29.55 -16.43
C SER A 26 12.05 28.36 -15.48
N ALA A 27 13.27 28.12 -15.03
CA ALA A 27 13.60 27.11 -14.05
C ALA A 27 12.86 27.43 -12.75
N CYS A 28 11.77 26.70 -12.49
CA CYS A 28 11.30 26.52 -11.13
C CYS A 28 12.44 25.88 -10.35
N ALA A 29 12.98 26.62 -9.38
CA ALA A 29 13.96 26.13 -8.42
C ALA A 29 13.28 25.10 -7.49
N CYS A 30 13.11 23.88 -8.00
CA CYS A 30 12.83 22.69 -7.20
C CYS A 30 14.16 21.96 -7.04
N SER A 31 14.73 22.05 -5.85
CA SER A 31 15.90 21.29 -5.44
C SER A 31 15.57 19.80 -5.47
N GLY A 32 16.02 19.08 -6.50
CA GLY A 32 15.92 17.61 -6.54
C GLY A 32 16.18 17.03 -7.92
N ASN A 33 17.31 16.32 -8.06
CA ASN A 33 17.75 15.57 -9.25
C ASN A 33 16.61 14.93 -10.07
N GLY A 34 16.36 15.45 -11.28
CA GLY A 34 15.44 14.88 -12.28
C GLY A 34 15.94 13.60 -12.95
N ASN A 35 16.61 12.72 -12.21
CA ASN A 35 17.06 11.39 -12.62
C ASN A 35 16.95 10.36 -11.48
N GLY A 36 16.16 10.67 -10.44
CA GLY A 36 15.85 9.70 -9.39
C GLY A 36 14.85 8.68 -9.90
N ALA A 37 15.12 7.39 -9.69
CA ALA A 37 14.11 6.36 -9.86
C ALA A 37 12.87 6.72 -9.01
N PRO A 38 11.65 6.48 -9.51
CA PRO A 38 10.43 6.73 -8.74
C PRO A 38 10.51 6.04 -7.37
N GLN A 39 10.20 6.78 -6.30
CA GLN A 39 10.21 6.22 -4.96
C GLN A 39 9.03 5.27 -4.79
N ILE A 40 9.30 3.97 -4.79
CA ILE A 40 8.30 2.93 -4.56
C ILE A 40 8.01 2.76 -3.07
N VAL A 41 6.79 2.36 -2.75
CA VAL A 41 6.30 2.17 -1.39
C VAL A 41 5.46 0.90 -1.31
N TYR A 42 5.52 0.23 -0.17
CA TYR A 42 4.61 -0.85 0.21
C TYR A 42 4.06 -0.54 1.60
N ALA A 43 2.95 0.20 1.66
CA ALA A 43 2.40 0.68 2.92
C ALA A 43 1.32 -0.27 3.44
N ILE A 44 1.20 -0.35 4.77
CA ILE A 44 0.11 -1.03 5.47
C ILE A 44 -0.56 -0.02 6.38
N GLY A 45 -1.88 -0.10 6.49
CA GLY A 45 -2.62 0.76 7.40
C GLY A 45 -4.11 0.55 7.36
N GLN A 46 -4.82 1.44 8.02
CA GLN A 46 -6.28 1.54 8.03
C GLN A 46 -6.72 2.48 6.92
N LEU A 47 -7.76 2.08 6.18
CA LEU A 47 -8.34 2.91 5.13
C LEU A 47 -9.27 3.96 5.75
N GLY A 48 -9.18 5.19 5.25
CA GLY A 48 -10.08 6.27 5.58
C GLY A 48 -10.40 7.17 4.40
N THR A 49 -11.19 8.20 4.65
CA THR A 49 -11.49 9.26 3.68
C THR A 49 -11.35 10.63 4.34
N ASP A 50 -11.03 11.63 3.54
CA ASP A 50 -10.92 13.03 3.93
C ASP A 50 -11.48 13.91 2.80
N PHE A 51 -12.20 14.98 3.16
CA PHE A 51 -12.80 15.89 2.17
C PHE A 51 -11.82 16.93 1.62
N GLY A 52 -10.67 17.11 2.26
CA GLY A 52 -9.64 18.11 1.95
C GLY A 52 -10.03 19.55 2.29
N THR A 53 -11.29 19.94 2.05
CA THR A 53 -11.80 21.30 2.24
C THR A 53 -13.23 21.32 2.77
N GLU A 54 -13.59 22.36 3.51
CA GLU A 54 -14.97 22.61 3.96
C GLU A 54 -15.95 22.70 2.78
N ALA A 55 -15.57 23.40 1.71
CA ALA A 55 -16.41 23.53 0.52
C ALA A 55 -16.77 22.16 -0.10
N ARG A 56 -15.84 21.21 -0.08
CA ARG A 56 -16.10 19.85 -0.56
C ARG A 56 -16.99 19.07 0.39
N ARG A 57 -16.77 19.17 1.70
CA ARG A 57 -17.65 18.58 2.72
C ARG A 57 -19.08 19.10 2.60
N ASP A 58 -19.26 20.40 2.39
CA ASP A 58 -20.56 21.03 2.21
C ASP A 58 -21.23 20.56 0.91
N SER A 59 -20.47 20.39 -0.17
CA SER A 59 -20.97 19.82 -1.42
C SER A 59 -21.53 18.41 -1.24
N PHE A 60 -20.82 17.53 -0.52
CA PHE A 60 -21.33 16.19 -0.19
C PHE A 60 -22.56 16.27 0.72
N THR A 61 -22.53 17.15 1.73
CA THR A 61 -23.66 17.35 2.65
C THR A 61 -24.94 17.80 1.93
N GLN A 62 -24.82 18.61 0.87
CA GLN A 62 -25.97 19.06 0.07
C GLN A 62 -26.45 18.00 -0.94
N ALA A 63 -25.55 17.16 -1.45
CA ALA A 63 -25.88 16.11 -2.42
C ALA A 63 -26.47 14.87 -1.75
N MET A 64 -26.04 14.56 -0.52
CA MET A 64 -26.48 13.39 0.23
C MET A 64 -27.86 13.60 0.87
N PRO A 65 -28.77 12.62 0.80
CA PRO A 65 -29.95 12.58 1.66
C PRO A 65 -29.55 12.61 3.15
N PRO A 66 -30.34 13.25 4.03
CA PRO A 66 -29.95 13.48 5.44
C PRO A 66 -29.74 12.21 6.27
N ASP A 67 -30.33 11.08 5.87
CA ASP A 67 -30.24 9.80 6.58
C ASP A 67 -29.27 8.79 5.93
N MET A 68 -28.60 9.18 4.84
CA MET A 68 -27.73 8.30 4.06
C MET A 68 -26.27 8.38 4.53
N SER A 69 -25.61 7.23 4.67
CA SER A 69 -24.18 7.21 4.98
C SER A 69 -23.32 7.60 3.77
N LEU A 70 -22.11 8.11 3.99
CA LEU A 70 -21.19 8.46 2.89
C LEU A 70 -20.93 7.24 1.98
N LEU A 71 -20.72 6.07 2.58
CA LEU A 71 -20.46 4.85 1.82
C LEU A 71 -21.65 4.43 0.95
N GLU A 72 -22.87 4.52 1.49
CA GLU A 72 -24.10 4.22 0.75
C GLU A 72 -24.26 5.16 -0.44
N TYR A 73 -24.06 6.47 -0.22
CA TYR A 73 -24.06 7.47 -1.30
C TYR A 73 -23.01 7.17 -2.37
N LEU A 74 -21.80 6.80 -1.96
CA LEU A 74 -20.72 6.43 -2.88
C LEU A 74 -21.07 5.17 -3.66
N ASN A 75 -21.77 4.19 -3.08
CA ASN A 75 -22.18 2.97 -3.77
C ASN A 75 -23.20 3.25 -4.88
N GLU A 76 -24.14 4.18 -4.64
CA GLU A 76 -25.07 4.66 -5.66
C GLU A 76 -24.41 5.56 -6.70
N ASN A 77 -23.37 6.31 -6.31
CA ASN A 77 -22.65 7.26 -7.17
C ASN A 77 -21.14 6.97 -7.23
N PRO A 78 -20.69 5.89 -7.90
CA PRO A 78 -19.28 5.50 -7.97
C PRO A 78 -18.30 6.58 -8.39
N TYR A 79 -18.73 7.46 -9.29
CA TYR A 79 -17.89 8.52 -9.84
C TYR A 79 -17.54 9.61 -8.81
N GLU A 80 -18.26 9.70 -7.67
CA GLU A 80 -17.94 10.64 -6.60
C GLU A 80 -16.75 10.19 -5.74
N ALA A 81 -16.35 8.92 -5.84
CA ALA A 81 -15.18 8.40 -5.14
C ALA A 81 -13.89 9.18 -5.47
N GLN A 82 -13.78 9.72 -6.69
CA GLN A 82 -12.62 10.52 -7.11
C GLN A 82 -12.54 11.90 -6.44
N SER A 83 -13.67 12.40 -5.92
CA SER A 83 -13.75 13.70 -5.27
C SER A 83 -13.14 13.67 -3.86
N LEU A 84 -13.09 12.50 -3.23
CA LEU A 84 -12.54 12.30 -1.89
C LEU A 84 -11.02 12.08 -1.91
N ILE A 85 -10.35 12.49 -0.84
CA ILE A 85 -8.99 12.06 -0.54
C ILE A 85 -9.10 10.74 0.22
N TRP A 86 -8.64 9.66 -0.38
CA TRP A 86 -8.53 8.38 0.30
C TRP A 86 -7.27 8.38 1.15
N THR A 87 -7.38 8.06 2.43
CA THR A 87 -6.25 8.13 3.36
C THR A 87 -5.85 6.73 3.82
N LEU A 88 -4.56 6.54 4.02
CA LEU A 88 -4.03 5.38 4.72
C LEU A 88 -3.43 5.88 6.04
N SER A 89 -3.91 5.33 7.15
CA SER A 89 -3.51 5.74 8.49
C SER A 89 -2.80 4.61 9.22
N LEU A 90 -1.83 4.99 10.05
CA LEU A 90 -1.36 4.15 11.13
C LEU A 90 -1.97 4.70 12.41
N ASP A 91 -2.84 3.89 13.01
CA ASP A 91 -3.73 4.26 14.09
C ASP A 91 -4.55 5.50 13.70
N ALA A 92 -4.54 6.53 14.53
CA ALA A 92 -5.24 7.78 14.26
C ALA A 92 -4.44 8.78 13.39
N THR A 93 -3.27 8.38 12.85
CA THR A 93 -2.38 9.29 12.10
C THR A 93 -2.38 8.96 10.61
N PRO A 94 -2.93 9.83 9.75
CA PRO A 94 -2.78 9.70 8.30
C PRO A 94 -1.32 9.75 7.89
N ILE A 95 -0.83 8.74 7.17
CA ILE A 95 0.56 8.65 6.69
C ILE A 95 0.66 8.83 5.17
N TYR A 96 -0.40 8.48 4.44
CA TYR A 96 -0.46 8.61 2.99
C TYR A 96 -1.86 9.01 2.53
N ALA A 97 -1.92 9.66 1.37
CA ALA A 97 -3.12 9.71 0.56
C ALA A 97 -2.99 8.72 -0.61
N ILE A 98 -4.09 8.07 -0.99
CA ILE A 98 -4.16 7.12 -2.10
C ILE A 98 -4.88 7.84 -3.25
N VAL A 99 -4.20 8.02 -4.37
CA VAL A 99 -4.77 8.70 -5.54
C VAL A 99 -4.64 7.77 -6.75
N PRO A 100 -5.72 7.01 -7.06
CA PRO A 100 -5.78 6.20 -8.27
C PRO A 100 -5.69 7.08 -9.52
N VAL A 101 -4.82 6.72 -10.46
CA VAL A 101 -4.68 7.40 -11.76
C VAL A 101 -4.57 6.37 -12.88
N GLY A 102 -4.79 6.81 -14.12
CA GLY A 102 -4.67 5.97 -15.30
C GLY A 102 -5.92 5.13 -15.59
N ALA A 103 -5.76 4.13 -16.46
CA ALA A 103 -6.88 3.34 -16.99
C ALA A 103 -7.61 2.51 -15.92
N ASP A 104 -6.91 2.08 -14.88
CA ASP A 104 -7.45 1.22 -13.82
C ASP A 104 -7.92 2.01 -12.57
N ALA A 105 -8.03 3.34 -12.69
CA ALA A 105 -8.43 4.19 -11.57
C ALA A 105 -9.82 3.82 -11.03
N SER A 106 -10.79 3.55 -11.91
CA SER A 106 -12.15 3.14 -11.51
C SER A 106 -12.14 1.83 -10.72
N VAL A 107 -11.36 0.83 -11.17
CA VAL A 107 -11.23 -0.47 -10.49
C VAL A 107 -10.63 -0.29 -9.09
N THR A 108 -9.70 0.65 -8.96
CA THR A 108 -9.10 0.96 -7.67
C THR A 108 -10.09 1.64 -6.73
N PHE A 109 -10.88 2.60 -7.21
CA PHE A 109 -11.94 3.23 -6.42
C PHE A 109 -13.01 2.22 -5.99
N ASP A 110 -13.38 1.28 -6.86
CA ASP A 110 -14.30 0.19 -6.52
C ASP A 110 -13.75 -0.66 -5.37
N ARG A 111 -12.45 -0.99 -5.43
CA ARG A 111 -11.78 -1.75 -4.38
C ARG A 111 -11.69 -0.98 -3.07
N LEU A 112 -11.36 0.31 -3.11
CA LEU A 112 -11.30 1.16 -1.91
C LEU A 112 -12.68 1.28 -1.25
N ARG A 113 -13.76 1.45 -2.02
CA ARG A 113 -15.13 1.45 -1.48
C ARG A 113 -15.51 0.10 -0.85
N ALA A 114 -15.17 -1.00 -1.52
CA ALA A 114 -15.41 -2.34 -0.98
C ALA A 114 -14.65 -2.55 0.34
N TYR A 115 -13.41 -2.05 0.44
CA TYR A 115 -12.64 -2.13 1.69
C TYR A 115 -13.19 -1.26 2.80
N LEU A 116 -13.64 -0.04 2.48
CA LEU A 116 -14.23 0.88 3.45
C LEU A 116 -15.54 0.34 4.02
N GLY A 117 -16.28 -0.47 3.25
CA GLY A 117 -17.57 -1.02 3.66
C GLY A 117 -17.55 -2.33 4.42
N ASP A 118 -16.39 -2.98 4.54
CA ASP A 118 -16.28 -4.23 5.29
C ASP A 118 -15.68 -3.97 6.68
N GLU A 119 -16.54 -4.00 7.69
CA GLU A 119 -16.16 -3.78 9.09
C GLU A 119 -15.18 -4.86 9.63
N ASN A 120 -15.04 -5.99 8.94
CA ASN A 120 -14.09 -7.03 9.33
C ASN A 120 -12.67 -6.72 8.84
N ILE A 121 -12.49 -5.80 7.89
CA ILE A 121 -11.17 -5.44 7.39
C ILE A 121 -10.47 -4.59 8.44
N GLU A 122 -9.45 -5.17 9.05
CA GLU A 122 -8.64 -4.45 10.01
C GLU A 122 -7.62 -3.57 9.29
N ARG A 123 -6.99 -4.08 8.24
CA ARG A 123 -5.88 -3.41 7.55
C ARG A 123 -5.88 -3.74 6.05
N ILE A 124 -5.30 -2.82 5.30
CA ILE A 124 -5.03 -2.99 3.87
C ILE A 124 -3.54 -2.80 3.58
N SER A 125 -3.09 -3.42 2.49
CA SER A 125 -1.80 -3.16 1.85
C SER A 125 -1.99 -2.30 0.62
N VAL A 126 -1.13 -1.30 0.46
CA VAL A 126 -1.17 -0.36 -0.66
C VAL A 126 0.25 -0.23 -1.24
N PRO A 127 0.61 -1.07 -2.22
CA PRO A 127 1.81 -0.86 -3.00
C PRO A 127 1.59 0.26 -4.01
N GLY A 128 2.65 1.01 -4.30
CA GLY A 128 2.59 2.04 -5.32
C GLY A 128 3.87 2.85 -5.48
N VAL A 129 3.72 3.98 -6.13
CA VAL A 129 4.77 4.99 -6.30
C VAL A 129 4.36 6.26 -5.58
N ILE A 130 5.28 6.85 -4.82
CA ILE A 130 5.06 8.15 -4.18
C ILE A 130 5.22 9.26 -5.22
N SER A 131 4.19 10.09 -5.38
CA SER A 131 4.16 11.19 -6.34
C SER A 131 3.41 12.40 -5.80
N GLY A 132 4.14 13.39 -5.30
CA GLY A 132 3.58 14.62 -4.75
C GLY A 132 3.02 14.45 -3.34
N SER A 133 2.26 15.44 -2.90
CA SER A 133 1.62 15.47 -1.59
C SER A 133 0.28 16.19 -1.66
N VAL A 134 -0.58 15.92 -0.68
CA VAL A 134 -1.89 16.57 -0.56
C VAL A 134 -2.07 17.07 0.86
N ARG A 135 -2.74 18.22 1.00
CA ARG A 135 -3.16 18.76 2.28
C ARG A 135 -4.53 18.21 2.64
N LEU A 136 -4.64 17.57 3.80
CA LEU A 136 -5.89 17.08 4.39
C LEU A 136 -6.69 18.25 5.00
N MET A 137 -7.96 18.00 5.29
CA MET A 137 -8.84 18.96 5.94
C MET A 137 -8.30 19.44 7.30
N SER A 138 -7.59 18.57 8.03
CA SER A 138 -6.89 18.91 9.28
C SER A 138 -5.74 19.91 9.10
N GLY A 139 -5.34 20.21 7.87
CA GLY A 139 -4.17 21.01 7.53
C GLY A 139 -2.87 20.21 7.43
N GLN A 140 -2.86 18.94 7.85
CA GLN A 140 -1.72 18.03 7.69
C GLN A 140 -1.42 17.79 6.20
N VAL A 141 -0.15 17.75 5.84
CA VAL A 141 0.30 17.44 4.47
C VAL A 141 0.89 16.04 4.46
N VAL A 142 0.34 15.15 3.64
CA VAL A 142 0.77 13.75 3.51
C VAL A 142 1.22 13.43 2.08
N PRO A 143 2.22 12.56 1.89
CA PRO A 143 2.62 12.08 0.57
C PRO A 143 1.49 11.31 -0.13
N VAL A 144 1.46 11.40 -1.45
CA VAL A 144 0.47 10.70 -2.29
C VAL A 144 1.07 9.43 -2.86
N ILE A 145 0.37 8.31 -2.71
CA ILE A 145 0.63 7.04 -3.37
C ILE A 145 -0.25 6.94 -4.62
N ILE A 146 0.38 6.70 -5.76
CA ILE A 146 -0.28 6.16 -6.95
C ILE A 146 -0.27 4.64 -6.80
N PRO A 147 -1.43 4.02 -6.50
CA PRO A 147 -1.48 2.61 -6.13
C PRO A 147 -1.37 1.70 -7.36
N GLU A 148 -0.77 0.53 -7.15
CA GLU A 148 -0.82 -0.59 -8.10
C GLU A 148 -1.88 -1.58 -7.64
N VAL A 149 -3.04 -1.55 -8.31
CA VAL A 149 -4.25 -2.27 -7.90
C VAL A 149 -4.02 -3.78 -7.72
N ARG A 150 -3.12 -4.38 -8.49
CA ARG A 150 -2.84 -5.83 -8.41
C ARG A 150 -2.32 -6.24 -7.03
N GLY A 151 -1.52 -5.39 -6.40
CA GLY A 151 -0.91 -5.68 -5.10
C GLY A 151 -1.70 -5.16 -3.90
N MET A 152 -2.88 -4.55 -4.12
CA MET A 152 -3.74 -4.14 -3.03
C MET A 152 -4.53 -5.32 -2.49
N TYR A 153 -4.32 -5.62 -1.21
CA TYR A 153 -5.04 -6.66 -0.48
C TYR A 153 -5.56 -6.12 0.86
N SER A 154 -6.69 -6.66 1.30
CA SER A 154 -7.20 -6.54 2.67
C SER A 154 -7.13 -7.89 3.36
N TRP A 155 -7.05 -7.89 4.69
CA TRP A 155 -7.19 -9.12 5.47
C TRP A 155 -7.93 -8.86 6.78
N SER A 156 -8.55 -9.93 7.26
CA SER A 156 -9.10 -10.03 8.60
C SER A 156 -8.56 -11.31 9.23
N VAL A 157 -8.31 -11.28 10.54
CA VAL A 157 -7.87 -12.48 11.27
C VAL A 157 -8.83 -13.66 11.04
N PRO A 158 -10.18 -13.49 11.12
CA PRO A 158 -11.10 -14.60 10.88
C PRO A 158 -10.97 -15.22 9.48
N ALA A 159 -10.82 -14.39 8.43
CA ALA A 159 -10.67 -14.90 7.07
C ALA A 159 -9.35 -15.66 6.89
N LEU A 160 -8.27 -15.19 7.51
CA LEU A 160 -6.98 -15.89 7.49
C LEU A 160 -7.08 -17.25 8.18
N VAL A 161 -7.65 -17.30 9.39
CA VAL A 161 -7.88 -18.56 10.13
C VAL A 161 -8.70 -19.54 9.29
N GLN A 162 -9.81 -19.09 8.71
CA GLN A 162 -10.68 -19.92 7.88
C GLN A 162 -9.94 -20.49 6.64
N SER A 163 -9.01 -19.72 6.07
CA SER A 163 -8.23 -20.15 4.91
C SER A 163 -7.14 -21.18 5.24
N VAL A 164 -6.61 -21.17 6.48
CA VAL A 164 -5.45 -21.96 6.89
C VAL A 164 -5.88 -23.24 7.61
N MET A 165 -6.95 -23.21 8.41
CA MET A 165 -7.43 -24.36 9.20
C MET A 165 -7.59 -25.66 8.38
N PRO A 166 -8.14 -25.65 7.15
CA PRO A 166 -8.26 -26.87 6.35
C PRO A 166 -6.92 -27.54 6.01
N GLN A 167 -5.82 -26.77 5.94
CA GLN A 167 -4.48 -27.30 5.64
C GLN A 167 -3.81 -27.93 6.87
N MET A 168 -4.34 -27.65 8.06
CA MET A 168 -3.87 -28.19 9.33
C MET A 168 -4.62 -29.46 9.76
N ALA A 169 -5.46 -30.00 8.86
CA ALA A 169 -6.16 -31.25 9.09
C ALA A 169 -5.19 -32.39 9.44
N GLY A 170 -5.40 -33.01 10.60
CA GLY A 170 -4.53 -34.08 11.12
C GLY A 170 -3.42 -33.61 12.07
N THR A 171 -3.34 -32.31 12.37
CA THR A 171 -2.50 -31.78 13.46
C THR A 171 -3.35 -31.48 14.71
N ASN A 172 -2.72 -31.43 15.89
CA ASN A 172 -3.39 -31.08 17.16
C ASN A 172 -3.55 -29.57 17.37
N VAL A 173 -3.60 -28.78 16.28
CA VAL A 173 -3.73 -27.32 16.36
C VAL A 173 -5.21 -26.95 16.50
N SER A 174 -5.56 -26.25 17.58
CA SER A 174 -6.90 -25.70 17.75
C SER A 174 -7.07 -24.41 16.95
N GLU A 175 -8.30 -24.12 16.52
CA GLU A 175 -8.63 -22.86 15.84
C GLU A 175 -8.27 -21.64 16.69
N ASP A 176 -8.58 -21.69 18.00
CA ASP A 176 -8.26 -20.60 18.92
C ASP A 176 -6.76 -20.36 19.04
N SER A 177 -5.94 -21.43 19.09
CA SER A 177 -4.49 -21.29 19.15
C SER A 177 -3.93 -20.69 17.87
N LEU A 178 -4.42 -21.13 16.70
CA LEU A 178 -4.02 -20.56 15.42
C LEU A 178 -4.42 -19.09 15.31
N ARG A 179 -5.65 -18.75 15.73
CA ARG A 179 -6.16 -17.39 15.75
C ARG A 179 -5.26 -16.48 16.58
N SER A 180 -4.98 -16.85 17.84
CA SER A 180 -4.11 -16.05 18.72
C SER A 180 -2.70 -15.87 18.17
N GLN A 181 -2.15 -16.87 17.46
CA GLN A 181 -0.82 -16.74 16.85
C GLN A 181 -0.81 -15.84 15.61
N ILE A 182 -1.85 -15.91 14.77
CA ILE A 182 -2.01 -14.99 13.64
C ILE A 182 -2.21 -13.56 14.16
N GLU A 183 -3.03 -13.37 15.19
CA GLU A 183 -3.22 -12.09 15.87
C GLU A 183 -1.90 -11.54 16.42
N ASP A 184 -1.14 -12.32 17.20
CA ASP A 184 0.17 -11.89 17.73
C ASP A 184 1.13 -11.50 16.61
N TYR A 185 1.23 -12.31 15.55
CA TYR A 185 2.08 -12.01 14.40
C TYR A 185 1.70 -10.68 13.71
N LEU A 186 0.42 -10.48 13.39
CA LEU A 186 -0.05 -9.27 12.72
C LEU A 186 0.07 -8.04 13.63
N ASN A 187 -0.25 -8.19 14.91
CA ASN A 187 -0.10 -7.14 15.90
C ASN A 187 1.36 -6.72 16.05
N ARG A 188 2.31 -7.66 16.09
CA ARG A 188 3.73 -7.30 16.17
C ARG A 188 4.21 -6.55 14.94
N ILE A 189 3.88 -7.00 13.73
CA ILE A 189 4.25 -6.25 12.52
C ILE A 189 3.70 -4.82 12.58
N TYR A 190 2.47 -4.67 13.08
CA TYR A 190 1.80 -3.39 13.11
C TYR A 190 2.29 -2.45 14.24
N TYR A 191 2.42 -2.95 15.47
CA TYR A 191 2.75 -2.16 16.65
C TYR A 191 4.25 -2.13 16.96
N ASP A 192 4.96 -3.25 16.85
CA ASP A 192 6.39 -3.31 17.19
C ASP A 192 7.25 -2.78 16.04
N TYR A 193 6.80 -2.98 14.80
CA TYR A 193 7.54 -2.62 13.59
C TYR A 193 6.84 -1.57 12.73
N GLN A 194 6.12 -0.64 13.38
CA GLN A 194 5.46 0.47 12.71
C GLN A 194 6.45 1.21 11.78
N ASN A 195 6.11 1.29 10.49
CA ASN A 195 6.99 1.86 9.48
C ASN A 195 6.20 2.45 8.29
N LEU A 196 6.89 3.23 7.45
CA LEU A 196 6.28 3.91 6.31
C LEU A 196 6.28 3.07 5.02
N GLY A 197 6.94 1.91 5.01
CA GLY A 197 6.99 1.04 3.82
C GLY A 197 7.85 1.61 2.69
N THR A 198 8.83 2.47 2.98
CA THR A 198 9.62 3.18 1.95
C THR A 198 10.97 2.53 1.71
N THR A 199 11.63 2.06 2.76
CA THR A 199 12.91 1.36 2.60
C THR A 199 12.69 -0.07 2.11
N PRO A 200 13.65 -0.71 1.41
CA PRO A 200 13.52 -2.09 0.99
C PRO A 200 13.22 -3.07 2.15
N GLN A 201 13.84 -2.85 3.30
CA GLN A 201 13.62 -3.61 4.53
C GLN A 201 12.16 -3.50 5.00
N GLU A 202 11.65 -2.27 5.07
CA GLU A 202 10.26 -1.99 5.44
C GLU A 202 9.27 -2.61 4.45
N ARG A 203 9.55 -2.50 3.14
CA ARG A 203 8.71 -3.13 2.11
C ARG A 203 8.68 -4.64 2.25
N ALA A 204 9.81 -5.28 2.55
CA ALA A 204 9.89 -6.72 2.76
C ALA A 204 9.12 -7.14 4.01
N LEU A 205 9.25 -6.36 5.09
CA LEU A 205 8.51 -6.60 6.33
C LEU A 205 7.01 -6.45 6.12
N ASN A 206 6.55 -5.36 5.51
CA ASN A 206 5.14 -5.12 5.26
C ASN A 206 4.57 -6.18 4.30
N PHE A 207 5.28 -6.51 3.23
CA PHE A 207 4.84 -7.56 2.32
C PHE A 207 4.69 -8.92 3.01
N SER A 208 5.51 -9.21 4.04
CA SER A 208 5.34 -10.44 4.82
C SER A 208 3.98 -10.54 5.53
N ALA A 209 3.40 -9.40 5.93
CA ALA A 209 2.07 -9.34 6.52
C ALA A 209 0.97 -9.62 5.48
N THR A 210 1.15 -9.16 4.25
CA THR A 210 0.20 -9.43 3.17
C THR A 210 0.28 -10.87 2.69
N ASN A 211 1.50 -11.41 2.62
CA ASN A 211 1.74 -12.81 2.40
C ASN A 211 1.54 -13.63 3.69
N ALA A 212 0.77 -13.13 4.66
CA ALA A 212 0.46 -13.82 5.90
C ALA A 212 -0.10 -15.20 5.64
N PHE A 213 -0.72 -15.50 4.51
CA PHE A 213 -1.10 -16.86 4.14
C PHE A 213 0.09 -17.84 4.07
N GLN A 214 1.20 -17.47 3.42
CA GLN A 214 2.42 -18.31 3.41
C GLN A 214 3.11 -18.31 4.77
N SER A 215 3.09 -17.17 5.47
CA SER A 215 3.55 -17.09 6.86
C SER A 215 2.67 -17.96 7.77
N SER A 216 1.39 -18.14 7.47
CA SER A 216 0.42 -18.86 8.30
C SER A 216 0.66 -20.35 8.25
N VAL A 217 1.09 -20.91 7.12
CA VAL A 217 1.53 -22.32 7.07
C VAL A 217 2.76 -22.53 7.95
N ALA A 218 3.71 -21.59 7.92
CA ALA A 218 4.88 -21.62 8.81
C ALA A 218 4.48 -21.50 10.29
N ILE A 219 3.64 -20.51 10.63
CA ILE A 219 3.08 -20.29 11.97
C ILE A 219 2.33 -21.53 12.45
N ALA A 220 1.45 -22.10 11.61
CA ALA A 220 0.63 -23.24 11.99
C ALA A 220 1.48 -24.51 12.21
N SER A 221 2.56 -24.69 11.45
CA SER A 221 3.54 -25.76 11.71
C SER A 221 4.31 -25.56 13.03
N ALA A 222 4.53 -24.31 13.46
CA ALA A 222 5.11 -23.98 14.76
C ALA A 222 4.10 -24.19 15.90
N ALA A 223 2.81 -23.87 15.66
CA ALA A 223 1.72 -24.01 16.61
C ALA A 223 1.53 -25.46 17.09
N GLY A 224 1.69 -26.43 16.20
CA GLY A 224 1.68 -27.85 16.56
C GLY A 224 2.75 -28.26 17.59
N GLY A 225 3.75 -27.40 17.83
CA GLY A 225 4.82 -27.61 18.79
C GLY A 225 4.68 -26.82 20.10
N GLN A 226 3.55 -26.16 20.37
CA GLN A 226 3.34 -25.25 21.52
C GLN A 226 4.32 -24.07 21.57
N ARG A 227 4.77 -23.60 20.40
CA ARG A 227 5.70 -22.49 20.30
C ARG A 227 4.96 -21.19 20.03
N VAL A 228 5.53 -20.09 20.52
CA VAL A 228 5.03 -18.73 20.30
C VAL A 228 6.08 -17.89 19.59
N LEU A 229 5.64 -16.85 18.89
CA LEU A 229 6.53 -15.95 18.17
C LEU A 229 7.44 -15.21 19.16
N ASP A 230 8.74 -15.25 18.93
CA ASP A 230 9.76 -14.55 19.70
C ASP A 230 10.10 -13.22 19.04
N SER A 231 10.52 -13.27 17.77
CA SER A 231 11.07 -12.13 17.05
C SER A 231 10.88 -12.25 15.55
N ILE A 232 10.84 -11.09 14.89
CA ILE A 232 10.83 -10.94 13.44
C ILE A 232 12.08 -10.17 13.06
N SER A 233 12.90 -10.71 12.16
CA SER A 233 14.07 -9.99 11.65
C SER A 233 14.09 -9.97 10.13
N VAL A 234 14.58 -8.87 9.57
CA VAL A 234 14.67 -8.64 8.13
C VAL A 234 16.09 -8.27 7.77
N GLU A 235 16.72 -9.10 6.96
CA GLU A 235 18.12 -8.95 6.58
C GLU A 235 18.27 -9.01 5.06
N LYS A 236 19.28 -8.34 4.52
CA LYS A 236 19.58 -8.43 3.09
C LYS A 236 19.94 -9.86 2.72
N SER A 237 19.29 -10.42 1.71
CA SER A 237 19.58 -11.80 1.28
C SER A 237 20.93 -11.84 0.56
N PRO A 238 21.83 -12.80 0.91
CA PRO A 238 23.16 -12.87 0.30
C PRO A 238 23.13 -13.38 -1.15
N ILE A 239 22.04 -14.05 -1.56
CA ILE A 239 21.91 -14.67 -2.88
C ILE A 239 20.61 -14.20 -3.50
N CYS A 240 20.75 -13.42 -4.57
CA CYS A 240 19.65 -12.91 -5.39
C CYS A 240 20.00 -13.08 -6.86
N ARG A 241 18.99 -13.04 -7.73
CA ARG A 241 19.23 -12.87 -9.16
C ARG A 241 19.86 -11.49 -9.40
N PRO A 242 20.64 -11.29 -10.47
CA PRO A 242 21.05 -9.95 -10.88
C PRO A 242 19.83 -9.02 -10.95
N ASP A 243 20.02 -7.76 -10.55
CA ASP A 243 19.00 -6.70 -10.51
C ASP A 243 17.83 -6.91 -9.52
N SER A 244 17.83 -8.00 -8.73
CA SER A 244 16.88 -8.20 -7.64
C SER A 244 17.32 -7.51 -6.35
N ASP A 245 16.34 -7.07 -5.56
CA ASP A 245 16.56 -6.47 -4.25
C ASP A 245 15.92 -7.37 -3.18
N CYS A 246 16.51 -8.54 -2.91
CA CYS A 246 15.90 -9.48 -1.97
C CYS A 246 16.35 -9.33 -0.52
N TYR A 247 15.41 -9.61 0.37
CA TYR A 247 15.52 -9.63 1.82
C TYR A 247 15.00 -10.95 2.36
N ASP A 248 15.74 -11.51 3.31
CA ASP A 248 15.33 -12.67 4.09
C ASP A 248 14.58 -12.15 5.32
N VAL A 249 13.31 -12.52 5.44
CA VAL A 249 12.52 -12.30 6.65
C VAL A 249 12.50 -13.60 7.44
N LYS A 250 12.88 -13.50 8.72
CA LYS A 250 12.98 -14.62 9.65
C LYS A 250 11.97 -14.45 10.77
N LEU A 251 11.20 -15.50 11.02
CA LEU A 251 10.32 -15.63 12.17
C LEU A 251 10.94 -16.64 13.14
N SER A 252 11.32 -16.18 14.32
CA SER A 252 11.85 -17.03 15.40
C SER A 252 10.72 -17.38 16.35
N PHE A 253 10.61 -18.66 16.72
CA PHE A 253 9.61 -19.15 17.67
C PHE A 253 10.28 -19.91 18.80
N PHE A 254 9.87 -19.64 20.03
CA PHE A 254 10.39 -20.30 21.23
C PHE A 254 9.29 -21.09 21.95
N ASP A 255 9.70 -22.00 22.84
CA ASP A 255 8.79 -22.76 23.68
C ASP A 255 8.73 -22.08 25.07
N PRO A 256 7.59 -21.45 25.45
CA PRO A 256 7.50 -20.71 26.70
C PRO A 256 7.49 -21.61 27.94
N GLU A 257 7.13 -22.89 27.79
CA GLU A 257 7.11 -23.86 28.89
C GLU A 257 8.48 -24.55 29.06
N ASN A 258 9.34 -24.52 28.03
CA ASN A 258 10.65 -25.13 28.06
C ASN A 258 11.73 -24.30 27.35
N ASN A 259 12.37 -23.42 28.12
CA ASN A 259 13.47 -22.56 27.65
C ASN A 259 14.74 -23.33 27.22
N GLN A 260 14.87 -24.63 27.52
CA GLN A 260 16.00 -25.44 27.04
C GLN A 260 15.76 -26.00 25.63
N ARG A 261 14.51 -25.94 25.14
CA ARG A 261 14.16 -26.43 23.82
C ARG A 261 14.59 -25.38 22.78
N SER A 262 15.45 -25.79 21.85
CA SER A 262 15.88 -24.93 20.73
C SER A 262 14.72 -24.18 20.07
N ASN A 263 14.95 -22.92 19.68
CA ASN A 263 14.02 -22.13 18.90
C ASN A 263 13.79 -22.75 17.52
N ARG A 264 12.62 -22.51 16.94
CA ARG A 264 12.30 -22.87 15.56
C ARG A 264 12.30 -21.61 14.72
N VAL A 265 13.11 -21.58 13.68
CA VAL A 265 13.20 -20.44 12.76
C VAL A 265 12.56 -20.79 11.43
N PHE A 266 11.74 -19.90 10.91
CA PHE A 266 11.22 -19.93 9.55
C PHE A 266 11.78 -18.76 8.78
N ARG A 267 12.18 -18.99 7.52
CA ARG A 267 12.74 -17.97 6.65
C ARG A 267 12.09 -18.00 5.29
N PHE A 268 11.67 -16.84 4.83
CA PHE A 268 11.23 -16.58 3.47
C PHE A 268 12.03 -15.43 2.87
N THR A 269 12.29 -15.52 1.57
CA THR A 269 13.04 -14.51 0.83
C THR A 269 12.05 -13.73 -0.01
N ILE A 270 12.08 -12.40 0.08
CA ILE A 270 11.18 -11.50 -0.63
C ILE A 270 12.03 -10.59 -1.50
N ASP A 271 11.74 -10.52 -2.80
CA ASP A 271 12.32 -9.55 -3.72
C ASP A 271 11.44 -8.29 -3.75
N VAL A 272 12.01 -7.16 -3.35
CA VAL A 272 11.34 -5.84 -3.28
C VAL A 272 11.88 -4.86 -4.33
N SER A 273 12.49 -5.37 -5.40
CA SER A 273 13.00 -4.56 -6.53
C SER A 273 11.90 -3.80 -7.28
N HIS A 274 10.67 -4.30 -7.23
CA HIS A 274 9.52 -3.72 -7.90
C HIS A 274 8.41 -3.29 -6.92
N VAL A 275 7.44 -2.51 -7.43
CA VAL A 275 6.29 -1.98 -6.68
C VAL A 275 5.50 -3.09 -5.98
N ILE A 276 5.29 -4.22 -6.66
CA ILE A 276 4.69 -5.41 -6.06
C ILE A 276 5.82 -6.38 -5.72
N PRO A 277 6.14 -6.59 -4.43
CA PRO A 277 7.14 -7.56 -4.04
C PRO A 277 6.72 -8.98 -4.38
N VAL A 278 7.70 -9.88 -4.46
CA VAL A 278 7.46 -11.30 -4.76
C VAL A 278 8.24 -12.21 -3.82
N THR A 279 7.64 -13.32 -3.42
CA THR A 279 8.33 -14.35 -2.64
C THR A 279 9.18 -15.24 -3.55
N ILE A 280 10.41 -15.52 -3.12
CA ILE A 280 11.39 -16.31 -3.84
C ILE A 280 11.57 -17.67 -3.16
N GLY A 281 11.24 -18.73 -3.89
CA GLY A 281 11.45 -20.11 -3.46
C GLY A 281 10.44 -20.57 -2.40
N GLN A 282 10.80 -21.63 -1.69
CA GLN A 282 9.98 -22.23 -0.62
C GLN A 282 10.43 -21.74 0.75
N VAL A 283 9.51 -21.73 1.71
CA VAL A 283 9.81 -21.42 3.11
C VAL A 283 10.82 -22.44 3.65
N ARG A 284 11.90 -21.95 4.25
CA ARG A 284 12.91 -22.79 4.90
C ARG A 284 12.70 -22.78 6.40
N SER A 285 12.99 -23.88 7.08
CA SER A 285 12.93 -23.92 8.53
C SER A 285 14.00 -24.81 9.15
N TRP A 286 14.55 -24.37 10.27
CA TRP A 286 15.58 -25.08 11.04
C TRP A 286 15.46 -24.78 12.53
N SER A 287 16.16 -25.55 13.36
CA SER A 287 16.24 -25.29 14.80
C SER A 287 17.48 -24.46 15.12
N GLN A 288 17.35 -23.49 16.03
CA GLN A 288 18.42 -22.62 16.48
C GLN A 288 18.49 -22.66 18.01
N SER A 289 19.69 -22.86 18.56
CA SER A 289 19.95 -22.83 20.00
C SER A 289 20.24 -21.43 20.50
#